data_AF-A0A7N8XRH3-F1
#
_entry.id   AF-A0A7N8XRH3-F1
#
_cell.length_a   1.000
_cell.length_b   1.000
_cell.length_c   1.000
_cell.angle_alpha   90.00
_cell.angle_beta   90.00
_cell.angle_gamma   90.00
#
_symmetry.space_group_name_H-M   'P 1'
#
loop_
_entity.id
_entity.type
_entity.pdbx_description
1 polymer ?
#
loop_
_entity_poly.entity_id
_entity_poly.type
_entity_poly.pdbx_seq_one_letter_code
_entity_poly.pdbx_strand_id
1 'polypeptide(L)'
;MKSWHCLLLLCPLSLVLDTNGACEPVVYTKDGQIKGSTVDKAHIFYGIPYADPPVGAYRWKPPRPVSPWTGLYDASFPRAACMQVCSGPIAEECPQTVSEDCLYLNIFVPRDVNFSSPLRRLLPVMVWIHGGDFIAGFASKKLYDGRFISNFTHTVVVSMEYRLGAFGYLVSGKDPHTSATGNYGILDQQAALLWIQRNIAVFGGDPSKARQAHTQLTWVNYLKLR
;
A
#
# COMPACT_ATOMS: atom_id res chain seq x y z
N MET A 1 -18.09 -55.48 -46.68
CA MET A 1 -18.23 -54.03 -46.98
C MET A 1 -17.95 -53.23 -45.71
N LYS A 2 -17.06 -52.24 -45.83
CA LYS A 2 -16.70 -51.14 -44.90
C LYS A 2 -16.05 -51.53 -43.54
N SER A 3 -14.73 -51.70 -43.61
CA SER A 3 -13.78 -51.50 -42.49
C SER A 3 -13.80 -50.03 -42.06
N TRP A 4 -13.80 -49.76 -40.75
CA TRP A 4 -13.61 -48.43 -40.17
C TRP A 4 -12.22 -48.39 -39.52
N HIS A 5 -11.33 -47.56 -40.07
CA HIS A 5 -10.04 -47.25 -39.47
C HIS A 5 -10.21 -46.01 -38.58
N CYS A 6 -10.00 -46.16 -37.26
CA CYS A 6 -9.88 -45.05 -36.33
C CYS A 6 -8.49 -44.43 -36.49
N LEU A 7 -8.37 -43.34 -37.26
CA LEU A 7 -7.16 -42.51 -37.28
C LEU A 7 -7.08 -41.74 -35.95
N LEU A 8 -6.12 -42.11 -35.10
CA LEU A 8 -5.69 -41.31 -33.96
C LEU A 8 -4.95 -40.07 -34.48
N LEU A 9 -5.62 -38.92 -34.50
CA LEU A 9 -5.00 -37.61 -34.69
C LEU A 9 -4.23 -37.24 -33.41
N LEU A 10 -2.93 -37.51 -33.40
CA LEU A 10 -1.99 -36.95 -32.43
C LEU A 10 -1.85 -35.45 -32.71
N CYS A 11 -2.57 -34.63 -31.94
CA CYS A 11 -2.32 -33.19 -31.90
C CYS A 11 -1.00 -32.98 -31.12
N PRO A 12 0.06 -32.41 -31.71
CA PRO A 12 1.26 -32.11 -30.96
C PRO A 12 0.90 -31.02 -29.95
N LEU A 13 0.99 -31.37 -28.67
CA LEU A 13 0.88 -30.44 -27.56
C LEU A 13 2.14 -29.57 -27.58
N SER A 14 2.13 -28.52 -28.40
CA SER A 14 3.15 -27.49 -28.34
C SER A 14 3.03 -26.80 -26.99
N LEU A 15 3.88 -27.19 -26.02
CA LEU A 15 4.10 -26.41 -24.82
C LEU A 15 4.67 -25.07 -25.28
N VAL A 16 3.81 -24.06 -25.35
CA VAL A 16 4.26 -22.67 -25.37
C VAL A 16 4.78 -22.39 -23.97
N LEU A 17 6.09 -22.60 -23.77
CA LEU A 17 6.78 -22.06 -22.62
C LEU A 17 6.78 -20.54 -22.81
N ASP A 18 5.89 -19.87 -22.10
CA ASP A 18 5.89 -18.42 -22.00
C ASP A 18 7.13 -18.01 -21.20
N THR A 19 8.24 -17.74 -21.90
CA THR A 19 9.55 -17.46 -21.30
C THR A 19 9.67 -16.05 -20.72
N ASN A 20 8.56 -15.32 -20.55
CA ASN A 20 8.55 -13.97 -19.96
C ASN A 20 7.73 -13.85 -18.67
N GLY A 21 7.26 -14.95 -18.09
CA GLY A 21 6.54 -14.95 -16.82
C GLY A 21 7.47 -14.90 -15.62
N ALA A 22 8.04 -13.73 -15.31
CA ALA A 22 8.59 -13.52 -13.97
C ALA A 22 7.45 -13.76 -12.96
N CYS A 23 7.59 -14.78 -12.11
CA CYS A 23 6.59 -15.11 -11.10
C CYS A 23 6.40 -13.90 -10.19
N GLU A 24 5.24 -13.26 -10.27
CA GLU A 24 4.95 -12.07 -9.48
C GLU A 24 4.94 -12.41 -7.99
N PRO A 25 5.44 -11.51 -7.13
CA PRO A 25 5.63 -11.83 -5.73
C PRO A 25 4.28 -11.91 -5.03
N VAL A 26 4.04 -13.03 -4.36
CA VAL A 26 2.85 -13.25 -3.52
C VAL A 26 3.28 -13.37 -2.07
N VAL A 27 2.64 -12.60 -1.19
CA VAL A 27 2.87 -12.65 0.25
C VAL A 27 1.57 -12.94 1.00
N TYR A 28 1.71 -13.57 2.16
CA TYR A 28 0.59 -13.97 3.02
C TYR A 28 0.62 -13.09 4.27
N THR A 29 -0.28 -12.10 4.35
CA THR A 29 -0.43 -11.26 5.54
C THR A 29 -1.45 -11.89 6.49
N LYS A 30 -1.66 -11.25 7.65
CA LYS A 30 -2.75 -11.65 8.57
C LYS A 30 -4.14 -11.35 8.02
N ASP A 31 -4.24 -10.45 7.04
CA ASP A 31 -5.49 -9.95 6.49
C ASP A 31 -5.86 -10.67 5.17
N GLY A 32 -4.89 -11.24 4.46
CA GLY A 32 -5.11 -12.06 3.27
C GLY A 32 -3.88 -12.20 2.38
N GLN A 33 -4.07 -12.81 1.20
CA GLN A 33 -2.99 -12.96 0.20
C GLN A 33 -2.87 -11.69 -0.64
N ILE A 34 -1.66 -11.27 -0.96
CA ILE A 34 -1.37 -10.07 -1.74
C ILE A 34 -0.39 -10.42 -2.86
N LYS A 35 -0.76 -10.09 -4.10
CA LYS A 35 0.10 -10.17 -5.29
C LYS A 35 0.63 -8.78 -5.62
N GLY A 36 1.95 -8.63 -5.65
CA GLY A 36 2.63 -7.42 -6.11
C GLY A 36 3.00 -7.47 -7.59
N SER A 37 3.92 -6.58 -7.96
CA SER A 37 4.58 -6.56 -9.26
C SER A 37 6.10 -6.49 -9.10
N THR A 38 6.84 -7.06 -10.05
CA THR A 38 8.30 -6.97 -10.12
C THR A 38 8.69 -6.09 -11.29
N VAL A 39 9.40 -5.02 -11.00
CA VAL A 39 10.01 -4.16 -12.03
C VAL A 39 11.51 -4.20 -11.88
N ASP A 40 12.23 -3.69 -12.89
CA ASP A 40 13.69 -3.71 -13.01
C ASP A 40 14.42 -3.52 -11.66
N LYS A 41 14.01 -2.52 -10.87
CA LYS A 41 14.72 -2.11 -9.64
C LYS A 41 14.13 -2.59 -8.32
N ALA A 42 12.91 -3.15 -8.28
CA ALA A 42 12.24 -3.48 -7.02
C ALA A 42 11.05 -4.43 -7.21
N HIS A 43 10.66 -5.10 -6.13
CA HIS A 43 9.31 -5.61 -5.97
C HIS A 43 8.42 -4.51 -5.39
N ILE A 44 7.19 -4.41 -5.87
CA ILE A 44 6.25 -3.36 -5.48
C ILE A 44 4.91 -3.96 -5.12
N PHE A 45 4.31 -3.45 -4.06
CA PHE A 45 2.94 -3.74 -3.68
C PHE A 45 2.23 -2.41 -3.45
N TYR A 46 1.44 -2.00 -4.43
CA TYR A 46 0.66 -0.77 -4.37
C TYR A 46 -0.69 -1.00 -3.71
N GLY A 47 -1.19 0.01 -3.02
CA GLY A 47 -2.61 0.07 -2.69
C GLY A 47 -3.09 -1.02 -1.73
N ILE A 48 -2.26 -1.43 -0.77
CA ILE A 48 -2.65 -2.41 0.26
C ILE A 48 -3.53 -1.71 1.30
N PRO A 49 -4.76 -2.17 1.57
CA PRO A 49 -5.62 -1.55 2.57
C PRO A 49 -5.09 -1.83 3.97
N TYR A 50 -4.91 -0.79 4.78
CA TYR A 50 -4.53 -0.92 6.19
C TYR A 50 -5.71 -0.68 7.16
N ALA A 51 -6.81 -0.14 6.65
CA ALA A 51 -8.05 0.13 7.37
C ALA A 51 -9.27 -0.03 6.45
N ASP A 52 -10.44 -0.25 7.03
CA ASP A 52 -11.70 -0.23 6.29
C ASP A 52 -12.01 1.16 5.72
N PRO A 53 -12.71 1.26 4.56
CA PRO A 53 -13.05 2.55 3.95
C PRO A 53 -13.84 3.47 4.89
N PRO A 54 -13.39 4.72 5.12
CA PRO A 54 -14.03 5.67 6.04
C PRO A 54 -15.20 6.42 5.36
N VAL A 55 -16.09 5.69 4.68
CA VAL A 55 -17.17 6.24 3.85
C VAL A 55 -18.51 6.28 4.58
N GLY A 56 -19.41 7.16 4.14
CA GLY A 56 -20.79 7.23 4.63
C GLY A 56 -20.87 7.39 6.16
N ALA A 57 -21.49 6.42 6.84
CA ALA A 57 -21.63 6.43 8.30
C ALA A 57 -20.30 6.31 9.08
N TYR A 58 -19.20 6.01 8.39
CA TYR A 58 -17.84 5.96 8.94
C TYR A 58 -17.01 7.22 8.63
N ARG A 59 -17.58 8.17 7.89
CA ARG A 59 -16.99 9.49 7.73
C ARG A 59 -16.87 10.17 9.10
N TRP A 60 -15.73 10.81 9.36
CA TRP A 60 -15.41 11.46 10.64
C TRP A 60 -15.48 10.51 11.85
N LYS A 61 -15.03 9.27 11.65
CA LYS A 61 -14.78 8.32 12.74
C LYS A 61 -13.32 7.84 12.72
N PRO A 62 -12.80 7.33 13.86
CA PRO A 62 -11.51 6.65 13.88
C PRO A 62 -11.44 5.54 12.82
N PRO A 63 -10.27 5.32 12.19
CA PRO A 63 -10.10 4.23 11.25
C PRO A 63 -10.38 2.89 11.95
N ARG A 64 -11.04 1.99 11.24
CA ARG A 64 -11.29 0.64 11.73
C ARG A 64 -10.26 -0.31 11.12
N PRO A 65 -9.84 -1.36 11.84
CA PRO A 65 -9.01 -2.41 11.27
C PRO A 65 -9.60 -2.91 9.95
N VAL A 66 -8.75 -3.18 8.97
CA VAL A 66 -9.19 -3.74 7.69
C VAL A 66 -9.89 -5.08 7.90
N SER A 67 -11.00 -5.26 7.21
CA SER A 67 -11.68 -6.55 7.13
C SER A 67 -10.83 -7.55 6.33
N PRO A 68 -10.52 -8.75 6.87
CA PRO A 68 -9.80 -9.76 6.13
C PRO A 68 -10.51 -10.13 4.83
N TRP A 69 -9.75 -10.41 3.78
CA TRP A 69 -10.29 -10.80 2.47
C TRP A 69 -9.95 -12.24 2.12
N THR A 70 -10.82 -12.85 1.34
CA THR A 70 -10.61 -14.17 0.76
C THR A 70 -10.03 -14.05 -0.64
N GLY A 71 -9.09 -14.93 -0.99
CA GLY A 71 -8.46 -14.94 -2.31
C GLY A 71 -7.29 -13.97 -2.43
N LEU A 72 -6.85 -13.76 -3.67
CA LEU A 72 -5.66 -12.99 -4.00
C LEU A 72 -5.99 -11.53 -4.24
N TYR A 73 -5.49 -10.63 -3.39
CA TYR A 73 -5.62 -9.19 -3.60
C TYR A 73 -4.57 -8.69 -4.57
N ASP A 74 -5.01 -7.98 -5.61
CA ASP A 74 -4.12 -7.40 -6.61
C ASP A 74 -3.60 -6.03 -6.16
N ALA A 75 -2.31 -5.99 -5.82
CA ALA A 75 -1.54 -4.83 -5.41
C ALA A 75 -0.52 -4.41 -6.50
N SER A 76 -0.84 -4.64 -7.78
CA SER A 76 0.06 -4.24 -8.89
C SER A 76 -0.08 -2.79 -9.34
N PHE A 77 -1.09 -2.05 -8.85
CA PHE A 77 -1.38 -0.67 -9.27
C PHE A 77 -1.82 0.23 -8.10
N PRO A 78 -1.51 1.55 -8.16
CA PRO A 78 -1.96 2.51 -7.15
C PRO A 78 -3.48 2.60 -6.99
N ARG A 79 -3.93 2.90 -5.77
CA ARG A 79 -5.33 3.23 -5.47
C ARG A 79 -5.53 4.76 -5.46
N ALA A 80 -6.80 5.17 -5.34
CA ALA A 80 -7.15 6.58 -5.29
C ALA A 80 -6.49 7.29 -4.10
N ALA A 81 -6.06 8.53 -4.32
CA ALA A 81 -5.62 9.41 -3.24
C ALA A 81 -6.81 9.82 -2.37
N CYS A 82 -6.55 10.30 -1.16
CA CYS A 82 -7.61 10.84 -0.31
C CYS A 82 -8.24 12.11 -0.90
N MET A 83 -9.54 12.30 -0.63
CA MET A 83 -10.30 13.49 -1.02
C MET A 83 -9.54 14.78 -0.72
N GLN A 84 -9.25 15.53 -1.78
CA GLN A 84 -8.53 16.80 -1.74
C GLN A 84 -8.87 17.62 -2.96
N VAL A 85 -8.70 18.94 -2.86
CA VAL A 85 -8.69 19.84 -4.00
C VAL A 85 -7.25 20.24 -4.23
N CYS A 86 -6.75 19.95 -5.41
CA CYS A 86 -5.41 20.30 -5.82
C CYS A 86 -5.54 21.25 -7.01
N SER A 87 -5.02 22.47 -6.84
CA SER A 87 -5.23 23.58 -7.77
C SER A 87 -4.01 24.51 -7.82
N GLY A 88 -3.92 25.33 -8.87
CA GLY A 88 -2.84 26.29 -9.04
C GLY A 88 -1.65 25.76 -9.85
N PRO A 89 -0.45 26.35 -9.73
CA PRO A 89 0.70 26.04 -10.59
C PRO A 89 1.19 24.59 -10.55
N ILE A 90 0.78 23.81 -9.54
CA ILE A 90 1.14 22.40 -9.35
C ILE A 90 0.02 21.44 -9.79
N ALA A 91 -0.94 21.91 -10.59
CA ALA A 91 -2.07 21.11 -11.07
C ALA A 91 -1.65 19.79 -11.74
N GLU A 92 -0.54 19.80 -12.47
CA GLU A 92 0.02 18.62 -13.14
C GLU A 92 0.58 17.57 -12.17
N GLU A 93 0.86 17.97 -10.93
CA GLU A 93 1.33 17.09 -9.87
C GLU A 93 0.20 16.51 -9.01
N CYS A 94 -1.05 16.87 -9.30
CA CYS A 94 -2.21 16.43 -8.55
C CYS A 94 -2.55 14.95 -8.81
N PRO A 95 -3.20 14.28 -7.84
CA PRO A 95 -3.67 12.92 -8.04
C PRO A 95 -4.73 12.90 -9.16
N GLN A 96 -4.62 11.93 -10.06
CA GLN A 96 -5.58 11.74 -11.16
C GLN A 96 -6.93 11.21 -10.68
N THR A 97 -6.96 10.57 -9.50
CA THR A 97 -8.17 9.99 -8.92
C THR A 97 -8.14 10.20 -7.41
N VAL A 98 -9.25 10.71 -6.88
CA VAL A 98 -9.47 10.92 -5.45
C VAL A 98 -10.73 10.18 -4.98
N SER A 99 -10.72 9.72 -3.74
CA SER A 99 -11.84 9.01 -3.11
C SER A 99 -11.79 9.17 -1.59
N GLU A 100 -12.91 8.96 -0.91
CA GLU A 100 -12.94 8.76 0.55
C GLU A 100 -12.43 7.35 0.93
N ASP A 101 -12.63 6.38 0.04
CA ASP A 101 -11.97 5.08 0.12
C ASP A 101 -10.53 5.24 -0.36
N CYS A 102 -9.65 5.61 0.58
CA CYS A 102 -8.26 5.97 0.29
C CYS A 102 -7.24 5.44 1.32
N LEU A 103 -7.64 4.66 2.33
CA LEU A 103 -6.76 4.23 3.43
C LEU A 103 -5.86 3.05 3.01
N TYR A 104 -4.94 3.35 2.11
CA TYR A 104 -4.01 2.40 1.50
C TYR A 104 -2.55 2.77 1.74
N LEU A 105 -1.67 1.79 1.66
CA LEU A 105 -0.22 1.97 1.65
C LEU A 105 0.43 1.24 0.48
N ASN A 106 1.63 1.68 0.12
CA ASN A 106 2.48 1.11 -0.90
C ASN A 106 3.76 0.59 -0.25
N ILE A 107 4.26 -0.55 -0.71
CA ILE A 107 5.51 -1.16 -0.21
C ILE A 107 6.46 -1.41 -1.38
N PHE A 108 7.69 -0.94 -1.24
CA PHE A 108 8.79 -1.15 -2.17
C PHE A 108 9.87 -1.97 -1.49
N VAL A 109 10.29 -3.04 -2.14
CA VAL A 109 11.22 -4.03 -1.60
C VAL A 109 12.39 -4.19 -2.58
N PRO A 110 13.65 -4.30 -2.09
CA PRO A 110 14.80 -4.50 -2.97
C PRO A 110 14.66 -5.74 -3.87
N ARG A 111 15.20 -5.66 -5.09
CA ARG A 111 15.01 -6.68 -6.12
C ARG A 111 15.66 -8.03 -5.79
N ASP A 112 16.62 -8.04 -4.88
CA ASP A 112 17.33 -9.25 -4.44
C ASP A 112 16.59 -10.03 -3.34
N VAL A 113 15.45 -9.51 -2.83
CA VAL A 113 14.60 -10.23 -1.88
C VAL A 113 13.84 -11.35 -2.60
N ASN A 114 14.21 -12.59 -2.31
CA ASN A 114 13.60 -13.76 -2.92
C ASN A 114 12.37 -14.26 -2.14
N PHE A 115 11.17 -13.95 -2.63
CA PHE A 115 9.88 -14.42 -2.09
C PHE A 115 9.60 -15.91 -2.31
N SER A 116 10.40 -16.62 -3.13
CA SER A 116 10.27 -18.08 -3.34
C SER A 116 11.01 -18.90 -2.29
N SER A 117 11.68 -18.26 -1.34
CA SER A 117 12.47 -18.93 -0.28
C SER A 117 12.23 -18.27 1.08
N PRO A 118 12.45 -18.96 2.21
CA PRO A 118 12.32 -18.35 3.52
C PRO A 118 13.20 -17.10 3.66
N LEU A 119 12.61 -16.00 4.14
CA LEU A 119 13.30 -14.73 4.36
C LEU A 119 14.33 -14.88 5.50
N ARG A 120 15.62 -14.98 5.15
CA ARG A 120 16.71 -15.24 6.11
C ARG A 120 17.20 -13.99 6.85
N ARG A 121 17.03 -12.81 6.26
CA ARG A 121 17.47 -11.53 6.82
C ARG A 121 16.41 -10.48 6.56
N LEU A 122 15.88 -9.89 7.63
CA LEU A 122 14.95 -8.78 7.55
C LEU A 122 15.71 -7.45 7.39
N LEU A 123 15.13 -6.54 6.61
CA LEU A 123 15.72 -5.26 6.23
C LEU A 123 15.16 -4.11 7.08
N PRO A 124 15.90 -3.02 7.29
CA PRO A 124 15.33 -1.80 7.85
C PRO A 124 14.07 -1.37 7.09
N VAL A 125 13.14 -0.72 7.80
CA VAL A 125 11.89 -0.22 7.19
C VAL A 125 11.87 1.31 7.30
N MET A 126 11.69 1.98 6.17
CA MET A 126 11.49 3.42 6.09
C MET A 126 10.03 3.69 5.76
N VAL A 127 9.33 4.43 6.62
CA VAL A 127 7.92 4.80 6.42
C VAL A 127 7.83 6.27 6.04
N TRP A 128 7.33 6.55 4.85
CA TRP A 128 7.13 7.88 4.28
C TRP A 128 5.70 8.35 4.47
N ILE A 129 5.53 9.47 5.18
CA ILE A 129 4.25 10.17 5.31
C ILE A 129 4.35 11.46 4.51
N HIS A 130 3.51 11.60 3.48
CA HIS A 130 3.56 12.77 2.62
C HIS A 130 3.11 14.04 3.36
N GLY A 131 3.70 15.18 2.99
CA GLY A 131 3.25 16.50 3.43
C GLY A 131 2.04 17.02 2.64
N GLY A 132 1.88 18.35 2.63
CA GLY A 132 0.78 19.06 1.95
C GLY A 132 -0.22 19.68 2.92
N ASP A 133 0.28 20.21 4.04
CA ASP A 133 -0.46 20.99 5.05
C ASP A 133 -1.75 20.34 5.55
N PHE A 134 -1.78 19.00 5.56
CA PHE A 134 -2.94 18.18 5.90
C PHE A 134 -4.17 18.39 4.99
N ILE A 135 -4.05 19.11 3.87
CA ILE A 135 -5.15 19.39 2.93
C ILE A 135 -4.93 18.80 1.55
N ALA A 136 -3.68 18.47 1.19
CA ALA A 136 -3.30 17.90 -0.09
C ALA A 136 -2.10 16.94 0.06
N GLY A 137 -1.77 16.22 -1.01
CA GLY A 137 -0.69 15.23 -1.06
C GLY A 137 -1.22 13.80 -1.20
N PHE A 138 -0.35 12.89 -1.66
CA PHE A 138 -0.68 11.48 -1.83
C PHE A 138 0.59 10.62 -1.89
N ALA A 139 0.47 9.36 -1.49
CA ALA A 139 1.57 8.40 -1.33
C ALA A 139 2.16 7.90 -2.64
N SER A 140 1.37 7.96 -3.72
CA SER A 140 1.73 7.44 -5.05
C SER A 140 2.28 8.52 -5.99
N LYS A 141 2.66 9.69 -5.47
CA LYS A 141 3.28 10.76 -6.26
C LYS A 141 4.61 10.26 -6.85
N LYS A 142 4.89 10.59 -8.12
CA LYS A 142 6.14 10.18 -8.80
C LYS A 142 7.40 10.56 -8.03
N LEU A 143 7.37 11.69 -7.34
CA LEU A 143 8.46 12.16 -6.48
C LEU A 143 8.77 11.21 -5.31
N TYR A 144 7.79 10.45 -4.84
CA TYR A 144 7.89 9.52 -3.70
C TYR A 144 8.07 8.06 -4.14
N ASP A 145 8.46 7.84 -5.39
CA ASP A 145 8.73 6.51 -5.92
C ASP A 145 9.89 5.84 -5.15
N GLY A 146 9.52 4.92 -4.26
CA GLY A 146 10.44 4.26 -3.34
C GLY A 146 11.36 3.23 -3.99
N ARG A 147 11.17 2.88 -5.27
CA ARG A 147 11.94 1.83 -5.96
C ARG A 147 13.44 2.08 -5.92
N PHE A 148 13.85 3.33 -6.17
CA PHE A 148 15.26 3.71 -6.22
C PHE A 148 15.88 3.66 -4.82
N ILE A 149 15.25 4.33 -3.85
CA ILE A 149 15.75 4.38 -2.46
C ILE A 149 15.82 2.96 -1.88
N SER A 150 14.78 2.16 -2.09
CA SER A 150 14.71 0.79 -1.58
C SER A 150 15.90 -0.02 -2.05
N ASN A 151 16.16 -0.04 -3.36
CA ASN A 151 17.26 -0.80 -3.94
C ASN A 151 18.64 -0.25 -3.55
N PHE A 152 18.82 1.08 -3.56
CA PHE A 152 20.13 1.71 -3.30
C PHE A 152 20.56 1.62 -1.84
N THR A 153 19.61 1.65 -0.91
CA THR A 153 19.86 1.65 0.54
C THR A 153 19.59 0.32 1.21
N HIS A 154 19.20 -0.71 0.44
CA HIS A 154 18.84 -2.04 0.95
C HIS A 154 17.81 -1.98 2.08
N THR A 155 16.74 -1.22 1.85
CA THR A 155 15.71 -0.87 2.85
C THR A 155 14.32 -1.12 2.26
N VAL A 156 13.38 -1.63 3.05
CA VAL A 156 11.97 -1.67 2.66
C VAL A 156 11.38 -0.28 2.83
N VAL A 157 10.83 0.28 1.77
CA VAL A 157 10.20 1.62 1.81
C VAL A 157 8.70 1.45 1.79
N VAL A 158 8.00 2.12 2.70
CA VAL A 158 6.54 2.15 2.76
C VAL A 158 6.08 3.58 2.58
N SER A 159 5.16 3.86 1.66
CA SER A 159 4.46 5.15 1.61
C SER A 159 2.98 4.94 1.91
N MET A 160 2.33 5.89 2.57
CA MET A 160 0.95 5.69 3.01
C MET A 160 0.06 6.92 2.80
N GLU A 161 -1.21 6.66 2.49
CA GLU A 161 -2.27 7.67 2.44
C GLU A 161 -2.84 7.90 3.84
N TYR A 162 -3.40 9.07 4.11
CA TYR A 162 -4.19 9.38 5.31
C TYR A 162 -5.23 10.45 4.97
N ARG A 163 -6.36 10.50 5.68
CA ARG A 163 -7.42 11.48 5.35
C ARG A 163 -6.93 12.93 5.50
N LEU A 164 -7.39 13.78 4.59
CA LEU A 164 -7.00 15.19 4.46
C LEU A 164 -8.20 16.12 4.68
N GLY A 165 -7.91 17.40 4.89
CA GLY A 165 -8.88 18.49 5.02
C GLY A 165 -9.97 18.19 6.03
N ALA A 166 -11.22 18.53 5.66
CA ALA A 166 -12.38 18.25 6.51
C ALA A 166 -12.59 16.75 6.76
N PHE A 167 -12.17 15.85 5.87
CA PHE A 167 -12.34 14.42 6.07
C PHE A 167 -11.43 13.88 7.19
N GLY A 168 -10.22 14.44 7.32
CA GLY A 168 -9.25 14.04 8.33
C GLY A 168 -9.30 14.84 9.63
N TYR A 169 -9.76 16.10 9.58
CA TYR A 169 -9.47 17.07 10.65
C TYR A 169 -10.67 17.92 11.08
N LEU A 170 -11.88 17.66 10.57
CA LEU A 170 -13.08 18.41 11.00
C LEU A 170 -13.36 18.24 12.49
N VAL A 171 -13.61 19.36 13.16
CA VAL A 171 -14.15 19.42 14.53
C VAL A 171 -15.49 20.14 14.46
N SER A 172 -16.58 19.43 14.77
CA SER A 172 -17.94 19.99 14.86
C SER A 172 -18.45 20.13 16.29
N GLY A 173 -17.72 19.58 17.27
CA GLY A 173 -18.10 19.59 18.68
C GLY A 173 -17.09 18.82 19.53
N LYS A 174 -17.36 18.72 20.84
CA LYS A 174 -16.47 18.06 21.81
C LYS A 174 -16.87 16.63 22.15
N ASP A 175 -18.13 16.26 21.93
CA ASP A 175 -18.65 14.92 22.25
C ASP A 175 -18.46 13.97 21.05
N PRO A 176 -17.62 12.92 21.18
CA PRO A 176 -17.37 11.97 20.09
C PRO A 176 -18.58 11.11 19.71
N HIS A 177 -19.62 11.07 20.54
CA HIS A 177 -20.85 10.34 20.23
C HIS A 177 -21.79 11.11 19.31
N THR A 178 -21.72 12.44 19.34
CA THR A 178 -22.66 13.32 18.61
C THR A 178 -21.98 14.23 17.60
N SER A 179 -20.64 14.32 17.62
CA SER A 179 -19.86 15.28 16.83
C SER A 179 -18.59 14.67 16.24
N ALA A 180 -18.09 15.30 15.18
CA ALA A 180 -16.72 15.09 14.73
C ALA A 180 -15.75 15.79 15.70
N THR A 181 -14.74 15.07 16.20
CA THR A 181 -13.76 15.54 17.18
C THR A 181 -12.37 15.76 16.58
N GLY A 182 -12.21 15.59 15.27
CA GLY A 182 -10.97 15.83 14.53
C GLY A 182 -9.88 14.77 14.71
N ASN A 183 -8.69 15.08 14.19
CA ASN A 183 -7.48 14.25 14.21
C ASN A 183 -7.60 12.83 13.62
N TYR A 184 -8.65 12.55 12.85
CA TYR A 184 -8.84 11.28 12.17
C TYR A 184 -7.68 10.94 11.22
N GLY A 185 -7.12 11.94 10.52
CA GLY A 185 -5.92 11.74 9.69
C GLY A 185 -4.68 11.32 10.49
N ILE A 186 -4.54 11.76 11.75
CA ILE A 186 -3.46 11.28 12.64
C ILE A 186 -3.74 9.84 13.10
N LEU A 187 -5.00 9.52 13.39
CA LEU A 187 -5.39 8.15 13.72
C LEU A 187 -5.17 7.20 12.55
N ASP A 188 -5.35 7.65 11.31
CA ASP A 188 -5.04 6.90 10.09
C ASP A 188 -3.54 6.58 10.01
N GLN A 189 -2.68 7.58 10.26
CA GLN A 189 -1.22 7.39 10.36
C GLN A 189 -0.85 6.35 11.42
N GLN A 190 -1.46 6.42 12.60
CA GLN A 190 -1.25 5.44 13.66
C GLN A 190 -1.70 4.03 13.23
N ALA A 191 -2.87 3.91 12.60
CA ALA A 191 -3.41 2.63 12.14
C ALA A 191 -2.50 1.95 11.11
N ALA A 192 -1.97 2.71 10.14
CA ALA A 192 -1.02 2.18 9.18
C ALA A 192 0.30 1.76 9.82
N LEU A 193 0.85 2.54 10.76
CA LEU A 193 2.06 2.16 11.49
C LEU A 193 1.87 0.85 12.27
N LEU A 194 0.70 0.67 12.91
CA LEU A 194 0.33 -0.59 13.56
C LEU A 194 0.14 -1.73 12.57
N TRP A 195 -0.39 -1.46 11.37
CA TRP A 195 -0.48 -2.46 10.30
C TRP A 195 0.91 -2.89 9.82
N ILE A 196 1.82 -1.94 9.60
CA ILE A 196 3.21 -2.18 9.20
C ILE A 196 3.90 -3.05 10.24
N GLN A 197 3.82 -2.71 11.53
CA GLN A 197 4.40 -3.49 12.62
C GLN A 197 3.92 -4.96 12.60
N ARG A 198 2.64 -5.19 12.30
CA ARG A 198 2.04 -6.54 12.30
C ARG A 198 2.38 -7.37 11.06
N ASN A 199 2.66 -6.74 9.91
CA ASN A 199 2.69 -7.41 8.61
C ASN A 199 4.02 -7.27 7.85
N ILE A 200 4.87 -6.27 8.12
CA ILE A 200 6.02 -5.95 7.23
C ILE A 200 7.07 -7.08 7.12
N ALA A 201 7.12 -7.99 8.09
CA ALA A 201 8.01 -9.14 8.09
C ALA A 201 7.85 -10.03 6.85
N VAL A 202 6.61 -10.22 6.36
CA VAL A 202 6.38 -11.07 5.18
C VAL A 202 6.80 -10.39 3.87
N PHE A 203 7.05 -9.09 3.90
CA PHE A 203 7.62 -8.30 2.80
C PHE A 203 9.15 -8.20 2.88
N GLY A 204 9.80 -8.85 3.86
CA GLY A 204 11.24 -8.77 4.07
C GLY A 204 11.70 -7.62 4.98
N GLY A 205 10.78 -6.89 5.62
CA GLY A 205 11.12 -5.80 6.54
C GLY A 205 11.22 -6.24 8.01
N ASP A 206 12.07 -5.59 8.80
CA ASP A 206 12.24 -5.82 10.23
C ASP A 206 11.27 -4.90 11.01
N PRO A 207 10.20 -5.44 11.64
CA PRO A 207 9.22 -4.62 12.36
C PRO A 207 9.82 -3.91 13.58
N SER A 208 10.95 -4.39 14.12
CA SER A 208 11.65 -3.75 15.25
C SER A 208 12.51 -2.54 14.82
N LYS A 209 12.75 -2.37 13.51
CA LYS A 209 13.57 -1.30 12.93
C LYS A 209 12.81 -0.44 11.93
N ALA A 210 11.54 -0.17 12.21
CA ALA A 210 10.73 0.77 11.44
C ALA A 210 10.99 2.21 11.88
N ARG A 211 11.53 3.04 10.95
CA ARG A 211 11.78 4.47 11.16
C ARG A 211 10.85 5.29 10.26
N GLN A 212 10.29 6.35 10.82
CA GLN A 212 9.49 7.32 10.07
C GLN A 212 10.41 8.34 9.37
N ALA A 213 10.05 8.72 8.14
CA ALA A 213 10.69 9.76 7.35
C ALA A 213 9.61 10.71 6.81
N HIS A 214 9.92 12.00 6.75
CA HIS A 214 8.95 13.08 6.54
C HIS A 214 9.52 14.22 5.69
N THR A 215 8.68 14.90 4.89
CA THR A 215 8.93 16.27 4.39
C THR A 215 8.32 17.33 5.31
N GLN A 216 8.83 18.56 5.28
CA GLN A 216 8.48 19.68 6.18
C GLN A 216 6.99 19.76 6.59
N LEU A 217 6.78 20.12 7.88
CA LEU A 217 5.53 20.33 8.65
C LEU A 217 4.87 19.13 9.38
N THR A 218 5.48 17.95 9.44
CA THR A 218 5.05 16.86 10.37
C THR A 218 5.88 16.80 11.67
N TRP A 219 6.24 17.95 12.24
CA TRP A 219 7.05 18.05 13.48
C TRP A 219 6.37 17.53 14.77
N VAL A 220 5.18 16.92 14.72
CA VAL A 220 4.42 16.55 15.94
C VAL A 220 4.49 15.05 16.29
N ASN A 221 4.98 14.15 15.43
CA ASN A 221 4.81 12.71 15.65
C ASN A 221 6.10 11.97 16.09
N TYR A 222 6.56 12.20 17.32
CA TYR A 222 7.41 11.25 18.04
C TYR A 222 6.53 10.23 18.80
N LEU A 223 5.86 9.34 18.07
CA LEU A 223 5.27 8.14 18.67
C LEU A 223 6.34 7.05 18.70
N LYS A 224 7.02 6.94 19.84
CA LYS A 224 7.80 5.75 20.18
C LYS A 224 6.79 4.63 20.42
N LEU A 225 6.52 3.82 19.40
CA LEU A 225 5.77 2.58 19.54
C LEU A 225 6.53 1.70 20.54
N ARG A 226 6.08 1.68 21.79
CA ARG A 226 6.50 0.73 22.82
C ARG A 226 5.38 -0.26 23.04
#